data_AF-A0A1J3J6F7-F1
#
_entry.id   AF-A0A1J3J6F7-F1
#
_cell.length_a   1.000
_cell.length_b   1.000
_cell.length_c   1.000
_cell.angle_alpha   90.00
_cell.angle_beta   90.00
_cell.angle_gamma   90.00
#
_symmetry.space_group_name_H-M   'P 1'
#
loop_
_entity.id
_entity.type
_entity.pdbx_description
1 polymer ?
#
loop_
_entity_poly.entity_id
_entity_poly.type
_entity_poly.pdbx_seq_one_letter_code
_entity_poly.pdbx_strand_id
1 'polypeptide(L)'
;KISPIIIALYRILIVVRVVFLGLFLIWRITNPNDKAIWLWFLSVICEIWFAFSWLIDQIPRLFPVNHGTDTEALKAKFESPNPNNPTGKS
;
A
#
# COMPACT_ATOMS: atom_id res chain seq x y z
N LYS A 1 -3.58 14.36 -14.88
CA LYS A 1 -2.36 13.58 -14.56
C LYS A 1 -1.97 13.91 -13.13
N ILE A 2 -2.05 12.95 -12.21
CA ILE A 2 -1.62 13.16 -10.81
C ILE A 2 -0.11 13.36 -10.83
N SER A 3 0.40 14.38 -10.13
CA SER A 3 1.83 14.66 -10.11
C SER A 3 2.58 13.51 -9.43
N PRO A 4 3.65 12.97 -10.04
CA PRO A 4 4.43 11.87 -9.46
C PRO A 4 4.99 12.19 -8.06
N ILE A 5 5.17 13.48 -7.74
CA ILE A 5 5.58 13.97 -6.41
C ILE A 5 4.56 13.61 -5.33
N ILE A 6 3.25 13.65 -5.63
CA ILE A 6 2.20 13.37 -4.64
C ILE A 6 2.22 11.89 -4.22
N ILE A 7 2.46 10.98 -5.18
CA ILE A 7 2.63 9.55 -4.89
C ILE A 7 3.89 9.30 -4.05
N ALA A 8 4.99 9.98 -4.37
CA ALA A 8 6.25 9.84 -3.62
C ALA A 8 6.10 10.32 -2.17
N LEU A 9 5.50 11.50 -1.96
CA LEU A 9 5.21 12.04 -0.62
C LEU A 9 4.30 11.11 0.18
N TYR A 10 3.27 10.55 -0.45
CA TYR A 10 2.36 9.60 0.18
C TYR A 10 3.08 8.35 0.72
N ARG A 11 4.01 7.78 -0.06
CA ARG A 11 4.83 6.63 0.36
C ARG A 11 5.74 6.96 1.54
N ILE A 12 6.39 8.13 1.51
CA ILE A 12 7.27 8.58 2.60
C ILE A 12 6.46 8.74 3.89
N LEU A 13 5.28 9.33 3.84
CA LEU A 13 4.41 9.49 5.01
C LEU A 13 3.99 8.15 5.62
N ILE A 14 3.71 7.13 4.79
CA ILE A 14 3.43 5.77 5.27
C ILE A 14 4.64 5.21 6.01
N VAL A 15 5.84 5.26 5.41
CA VAL A 15 7.07 4.73 6.01
C VAL A 15 7.35 5.41 7.35
N VAL A 16 7.23 6.74 7.41
CA VAL A 16 7.40 7.50 8.65
C VAL A 16 6.41 7.04 9.73
N ARG A 17 5.13 6.80 9.38
CA ARG A 17 4.14 6.25 10.33
C ARG A 17 4.53 4.87 10.84
N VAL A 18 5.05 3.98 10.00
CA VAL A 18 5.52 2.65 10.44
C VAL A 18 6.64 2.79 11.46
N VAL A 19 7.60 3.70 11.23
CA VAL A 19 8.72 3.95 12.17
C VAL A 19 8.20 4.43 13.52
N PHE A 20 7.31 5.43 13.53
CA PHE A 20 6.70 5.92 14.78
C PHE A 20 5.90 4.84 15.51
N LEU A 21 5.14 4.02 14.78
CA LEU A 21 4.36 2.92 15.33
C LEU A 21 5.26 1.87 15.98
N GLY A 22 6.39 1.52 15.34
CA GLY A 22 7.39 0.60 15.89
C GLY A 22 8.03 1.13 17.18
N LEU A 23 8.46 2.39 17.18
CA LEU A 23 9.01 3.04 18.37
C LEU A 23 7.99 3.10 19.51
N PHE A 24 6.73 3.40 19.20
CA PHE A 24 5.64 3.42 20.17
C PHE A 24 5.41 2.03 20.80
N LEU A 25 5.37 0.97 19.99
CA LEU A 25 5.18 -0.41 20.48
C LEU A 25 6.35 -0.89 21.35
N ILE A 26 7.59 -0.58 20.97
CA ILE A 26 8.78 -0.91 21.77
C ILE A 26 8.69 -0.22 23.13
N TRP A 27 8.40 1.08 23.13
CA TRP A 27 8.21 1.83 24.36
C TRP A 27 7.06 1.25 25.21
N ARG A 28 5.93 0.90 24.59
CA ARG A 28 4.76 0.33 25.26
C ARG A 28 5.09 -0.97 25.99
N ILE A 29 5.85 -1.86 25.36
CA ILE A 29 6.25 -3.15 25.94
C ILE A 29 7.24 -2.94 27.10
N THR A 30 8.15 -1.97 27.00
CA THR A 30 9.14 -1.68 28.05
C THR A 30 8.59 -0.97 29.29
N ASN A 31 7.34 -0.48 29.25
CA ASN A 31 6.70 0.22 30.37
C ASN A 31 5.48 -0.59 30.89
N PRO A 32 5.71 -1.69 31.64
CA PRO A 32 4.63 -2.49 32.21
C PRO A 32 3.90 -1.78 33.35
N ASN A 33 2.62 -2.13 33.53
CA ASN A 33 1.82 -1.69 34.67
C ASN A 33 1.67 -2.82 35.71
N ASP A 34 2.49 -2.78 36.75
CA ASP A 34 2.57 -3.83 37.78
C ASP A 34 1.27 -4.02 38.58
N LYS A 35 0.42 -2.99 38.62
CA LYS A 35 -0.86 -3.05 39.35
C LYS A 35 -1.97 -3.80 38.61
N ALA A 36 -1.83 -3.98 37.28
CA ALA A 36 -2.84 -4.65 36.46
C ALA A 36 -2.19 -5.35 35.25
N ILE A 37 -1.32 -6.32 35.53
CA ILE A 37 -0.51 -7.01 34.51
C ILE A 37 -1.37 -7.69 33.43
N TRP A 38 -2.52 -8.26 33.82
CA TRP A 38 -3.43 -8.94 32.90
C TRP A 38 -4.11 -7.99 31.91
N LEU A 39 -4.60 -6.85 32.41
CA LEU A 39 -5.22 -5.83 31.57
C LEU A 39 -4.18 -5.17 30.65
N TRP A 40 -2.97 -4.96 31.18
CA TRP A 40 -1.85 -4.47 30.39
C TRP A 40 -1.50 -5.42 29.25
N PHE A 41 -1.38 -6.73 29.52
CA PHE A 41 -1.03 -7.71 28.50
C PHE A 41 -2.09 -7.81 27.39
N LEU A 42 -3.38 -7.83 27.75
CA LEU A 42 -4.48 -7.85 26.78
C LEU A 42 -4.48 -6.58 25.90
N SER A 43 -4.25 -5.42 26.51
CA SER A 43 -4.11 -4.13 25.81
C SER A 43 -2.94 -4.16 24.82
N VAL A 44 -1.77 -4.66 25.24
CA VAL A 44 -0.58 -4.76 24.38
C VAL A 44 -0.85 -5.67 23.18
N ILE A 45 -1.50 -6.82 23.37
CA ILE A 45 -1.86 -7.72 22.26
C ILE A 45 -2.81 -7.03 21.28
N CYS A 46 -3.85 -6.35 21.76
CA CYS A 46 -4.77 -5.61 20.89
C CYS A 46 -4.04 -4.52 20.08
N GLU A 47 -3.14 -3.77 20.72
CA GLU A 47 -2.35 -2.74 20.04
C GLU A 47 -1.44 -3.33 18.94
N ILE A 48 -0.76 -4.44 19.22
CA ILE A 48 0.09 -5.14 18.23
C ILE A 48 -0.76 -5.66 17.06
N TRP A 49 -1.91 -6.26 17.35
CA TRP A 49 -2.81 -6.78 16.32
C TRP A 49 -3.36 -5.67 15.42
N PHE A 50 -3.75 -4.54 16.02
CA PHE A 50 -4.22 -3.37 15.28
C PHE A 50 -3.11 -2.77 14.41
N ALA A 51 -1.90 -2.64 14.95
CA ALA A 51 -0.73 -2.19 14.22
C ALA A 51 -0.41 -3.09 13.01
N PHE A 52 -0.49 -4.41 13.20
CA PHE A 52 -0.28 -5.38 12.14
C PHE A 52 -1.36 -5.33 11.07
N SER A 53 -2.63 -5.23 11.47
CA SER A 53 -3.76 -5.05 10.54
C SER A 53 -3.61 -3.77 9.72
N TRP A 54 -3.19 -2.68 10.35
CA TRP A 54 -2.90 -1.43 9.67
C TRP A 54 -1.72 -1.55 8.69
N LEU A 55 -0.65 -2.27 9.07
CA LEU A 55 0.52 -2.48 8.23
C LEU A 55 0.17 -3.29 6.96
N ILE A 56 -0.64 -4.34 7.09
CA ILE A 56 -1.12 -5.13 5.95
C ILE A 56 -1.94 -4.26 4.99
N ASP A 57 -2.78 -3.35 5.49
CA ASP A 57 -3.54 -2.41 4.64
C ASP A 57 -2.62 -1.47 3.83
N GLN A 58 -1.39 -1.22 4.28
CA GLN A 58 -0.43 -0.38 3.54
C GLN A 58 0.23 -1.14 2.37
N ILE A 59 0.43 -2.47 2.47
CA ILE A 59 1.09 -3.30 1.44
C ILE A 59 0.48 -3.12 0.03
N PRO A 60 -0.85 -3.24 -0.19
CA PRO A 60 -1.43 -3.07 -1.52
C PRO A 60 -1.27 -1.64 -2.07
N ARG A 61 -1.01 -0.65 -1.22
CA ARG A 61 -0.80 0.74 -1.64
C ARG A 61 0.67 1.05 -1.98
N LEU A 62 1.60 0.24 -1.49
CA LEU A 62 3.05 0.37 -1.78
C LEU A 62 3.42 -0.22 -3.13
N PHE A 63 2.74 -1.28 -3.57
CA PHE A 63 2.89 -1.91 -4.88
C PHE A 63 1.73 -1.52 -5.81
N PRO A 64 1.73 -0.32 -6.42
CA PRO A 64 0.80 -0.06 -7.50
C PRO A 64 1.16 -0.98 -8.65
N VAL A 65 0.30 -1.97 -8.89
CA VAL A 65 0.33 -2.73 -10.14
C VAL A 65 0.00 -1.71 -11.23
N ASN A 66 1.04 -1.28 -11.95
CA ASN A 66 0.87 -0.46 -13.13
C ASN A 66 0.22 -1.33 -14.21
N HIS A 67 -1.11 -1.32 -14.29
CA HIS A 67 -1.83 -1.81 -15.46
C HIS A 67 -1.62 -0.81 -16.60
N GLY A 68 -0.42 -0.80 -17.17
CA GLY A 68 -0.12 -0.07 -18.38
C GLY A 68 -0.59 -0.90 -19.57
N THR A 69 -1.79 -0.61 -20.07
CA THR A 69 -2.17 -1.08 -21.40
C THR A 69 -1.36 -0.28 -22.41
N ASP A 70 -0.49 -0.96 -23.15
CA ASP A 70 0.25 -0.33 -24.25
C ASP A 70 -0.76 0.05 -25.36
N THR A 71 -1.20 1.30 -25.30
CA THR A 71 -2.16 1.87 -26.25
C THR A 71 -1.61 1.88 -27.66
N GLU A 72 -0.29 1.96 -27.85
CA GLU A 72 0.33 1.94 -29.18
C GLU A 72 0.32 0.53 -29.76
N ALA A 73 0.64 -0.49 -28.95
CA ALA A 73 0.54 -1.89 -29.36
C ALA A 73 -0.91 -2.32 -29.67
N LEU A 74 -1.89 -1.82 -28.89
CA LEU A 74 -3.31 -2.04 -29.18
C LEU A 74 -3.75 -1.34 -30.46
N LYS A 75 -3.35 -0.08 -30.64
CA LYS A 75 -3.66 0.69 -31.84
C LYS A 75 -3.08 0.03 -33.09
N ALA A 76 -1.82 -0.40 -33.03
CA ALA A 76 -1.16 -1.09 -34.12
C ALA A 76 -1.81 -2.45 -34.46
N LYS A 77 -2.46 -3.12 -33.51
CA LYS A 77 -3.08 -4.43 -33.72
C LYS A 77 -4.54 -4.35 -34.19
N PHE A 78 -5.29 -3.33 -33.76
CA PHE A 78 -6.73 -3.21 -34.03
C PHE A 78 -7.09 -2.11 -35.03
N GLU A 79 -6.25 -1.09 -35.20
CA GLU A 79 -6.48 0.00 -36.17
C GLU A 79 -5.67 -0.16 -37.48
N SER A 80 -4.77 -1.15 -37.57
CA SER A 80 -4.03 -1.44 -38.81
C SER A 80 -4.87 -2.32 -39.76
N PRO A 81 -4.94 -2.00 -41.06
CA PRO A 81 -5.59 -2.87 -42.04
C PRO A 81 -4.90 -4.24 -42.12
N ASN A 82 -5.66 -5.32 -41.98
CA ASN A 82 -5.23 -6.72 -42.13
C ASN A 82 -6.19 -7.43 -43.11
N PRO A 83 -5.79 -8.49 -43.84
CA PRO A 83 -6.70 -9.29 -44.65
C PRO A 83 -8.02 -9.70 -43.95
N ASN A 84 -8.04 -9.83 -42.62
CA ASN A 84 -9.25 -10.12 -41.83
C ASN A 84 -10.01 -8.86 -41.33
N ASN A 85 -9.42 -7.66 -41.41
CA ASN A 85 -10.08 -6.37 -41.16
C ASN A 85 -9.56 -5.32 -42.18
N PRO A 86 -10.12 -5.28 -43.40
CA PRO A 86 -9.61 -4.47 -44.50
C PRO A 86 -9.82 -2.97 -44.29
N THR A 87 -10.78 -2.58 -43.44
CA THR A 87 -11.10 -1.19 -43.14
C THR A 87 -10.24 -0.59 -42.03
N GLY A 88 -9.45 -1.39 -41.30
CA GLY A 88 -8.61 -0.92 -40.18
C GLY A 88 -9.39 -0.21 -39.08
N LYS A 89 -10.70 -0.45 -39.00
CA LYS A 89 -11.59 0.10 -37.99
C LYS A 89 -12.18 -1.07 -37.23
N SER A 90 -12.01 -1.07 -35.91
CA SER A 90 -12.76 -1.94 -35.01
C SER A 90 -14.09 -1.29 -34.63
#